data_AF-A0A4R6KTV9-F1
#
_entry.id   AF-A0A4R6KTV9-F1
#
_cell.length_a   1.000
_cell.length_b   1.000
_cell.length_c   1.000
_cell.angle_alpha   90.00
_cell.angle_beta   90.00
_cell.angle_gamma   90.00
#
_symmetry.space_group_name_H-M   'P 1'
#
loop_
_entity.id
_entity.type
_entity.pdbx_description
1 polymer ?
#
loop_
_entity_poly.entity_id
_entity_poly.type
_entity_poly.pdbx_seq_one_letter_code
_entity_poly.pdbx_strand_id
1 'polypeptide(L)'
;MSELVIPLTLWELHGDDEDARQWLESLPDLTTTYLNRWSLEVVGTPLNGAASLVLPVRRADGTAAMLKLQQLNDETEGEALGLRTWNGDGAVRVLADDPTRTESIRSSSRSRLPA
;
A
#
# COMPACT_ATOMS: atom_id res chain seq x y z
N MET A 1 0.44 -7.02 -19.08
CA MET A 1 0.68 -6.11 -17.95
C MET A 1 -0.57 -5.27 -17.81
N SER A 2 -1.31 -5.45 -16.72
CA SER A 2 -2.50 -4.65 -16.44
C SER A 2 -2.04 -3.20 -16.29
N GLU A 3 -2.64 -2.30 -17.05
CA GLU A 3 -2.44 -0.86 -16.88
C GLU A 3 -2.94 -0.50 -15.47
N LEU A 4 -2.03 -0.11 -14.58
CA LEU A 4 -2.39 0.30 -13.24
C LEU A 4 -3.15 1.63 -13.36
N VAL A 5 -4.45 1.58 -13.14
CA VAL A 5 -5.27 2.79 -13.04
C VAL A 5 -5.09 3.37 -11.65
N ILE A 6 -4.36 4.49 -11.55
CA ILE A 6 -4.27 5.26 -10.32
C ILE A 6 -5.65 5.89 -10.06
N PRO A 7 -6.25 5.70 -8.87
CA PRO A 7 -7.54 6.30 -8.55
C PRO A 7 -7.52 7.82 -8.73
N LEU A 8 -8.50 8.37 -9.47
CA LEU A 8 -8.59 9.81 -9.76
C LEU A 8 -8.64 10.65 -8.47
N THR A 9 -9.24 10.11 -7.43
CA THR A 9 -9.32 10.70 -6.09
C THR A 9 -7.95 11.02 -5.48
N LEU A 10 -6.90 10.24 -5.79
CA LEU A 10 -5.54 10.55 -5.33
C LEU A 10 -4.97 11.76 -6.06
N TRP A 11 -5.25 11.88 -7.37
CA TRP A 11 -4.87 13.05 -8.16
C TRP A 11 -5.61 14.31 -7.72
N GLU A 12 -6.90 14.21 -7.42
CA GLU A 12 -7.71 15.34 -6.96
C GLU A 12 -7.23 15.88 -5.59
N LEU A 13 -6.76 15.01 -4.70
CA LEU A 13 -6.33 15.40 -3.36
C LEU A 13 -4.92 16.01 -3.33
N HIS A 14 -4.04 15.59 -4.24
CA HIS A 14 -2.61 15.89 -4.13
C HIS A 14 -1.95 16.42 -5.42
N GLY A 15 -2.66 16.43 -6.54
CA GLY A 15 -2.07 16.74 -7.85
C GLY A 15 -1.59 18.17 -8.03
N ASP A 16 -1.96 19.10 -7.15
CA ASP A 16 -1.47 20.48 -7.15
C ASP A 16 -0.09 20.63 -6.48
N ASP A 17 0.29 19.69 -5.62
CA ASP A 17 1.60 19.63 -4.97
C ASP A 17 2.63 18.94 -5.89
N GLU A 18 3.81 19.54 -6.06
CA GLU A 18 4.83 19.04 -6.99
C GLU A 18 5.42 17.70 -6.53
N ASP A 19 5.71 17.57 -5.24
CA ASP A 19 6.33 16.37 -4.68
C ASP A 19 5.34 15.20 -4.72
N ALA A 20 4.07 15.47 -4.41
CA ALA A 20 3.01 14.47 -4.51
C ALA A 20 2.71 14.09 -5.97
N ARG A 21 2.77 15.03 -6.92
CA ARG A 21 2.64 14.73 -8.35
C ARG A 21 3.75 13.81 -8.84
N GLN A 22 5.00 14.11 -8.51
CA GLN A 22 6.15 13.26 -8.84
C GLN A 22 5.98 11.85 -8.25
N TRP A 23 5.48 11.75 -7.02
CA TRP A 23 5.16 10.46 -6.43
C TRP A 23 4.04 9.73 -7.19
N LEU A 24 2.94 10.40 -7.53
CA LEU A 24 1.82 9.82 -8.29
C LEU A 24 2.27 9.28 -9.66
N GLU A 25 3.14 10.02 -10.36
CA GLU A 25 3.71 9.59 -11.64
C GLU A 25 4.62 8.37 -11.50
N SER A 26 5.27 8.19 -10.35
CA SER A 26 6.14 7.04 -10.07
C SER A 26 5.38 5.76 -9.66
N LEU A 27 4.09 5.85 -9.34
CA LEU A 27 3.30 4.73 -8.80
C LEU A 27 3.25 3.48 -9.69
N PRO A 28 3.14 3.57 -11.03
CA PRO A 28 3.18 2.39 -11.90
C PRO A 28 4.49 1.59 -11.76
N ASP A 29 5.63 2.29 -11.71
CA ASP A 29 6.95 1.68 -11.59
C ASP A 29 7.20 1.12 -10.19
N LEU A 30 6.79 1.86 -9.15
CA LEU A 30 6.84 1.38 -7.76
C LEU A 30 5.98 0.13 -7.58
N THR A 31 4.77 0.13 -8.13
CA THR A 31 3.88 -1.03 -8.10
C THR A 31 4.56 -2.24 -8.72
N THR A 32 5.11 -2.09 -9.93
CA THR A 32 5.82 -3.19 -10.61
C THR A 32 7.01 -3.68 -9.79
N THR A 33 7.77 -2.76 -9.20
CA THR A 33 8.94 -3.07 -8.37
C THR A 33 8.56 -3.92 -7.15
N TYR A 34 7.56 -3.49 -6.38
CA TYR A 34 7.19 -4.18 -5.14
C TYR A 34 6.36 -5.44 -5.38
N LEU A 35 5.57 -5.51 -6.46
CA LEU A 35 4.91 -6.75 -6.88
C LEU A 35 5.95 -7.83 -7.19
N ASN A 36 6.99 -7.49 -7.96
CA ASN A 36 8.06 -8.43 -8.30
C ASN A 36 8.91 -8.79 -7.08
N ARG A 37 9.36 -7.79 -6.32
CA ARG A 37 10.23 -7.97 -5.14
C ARG A 37 9.62 -8.91 -4.12
N TRP A 38 8.30 -8.84 -3.91
CA TRP A 38 7.60 -9.64 -2.91
C TRP A 38 6.77 -10.79 -3.48
N SER A 39 6.91 -11.07 -4.78
CA SER A 39 6.19 -12.16 -5.47
C SER A 39 4.68 -12.10 -5.23
N LEU A 40 4.09 -10.96 -5.59
CA LEU A 40 2.67 -10.65 -5.40
C LEU A 40 1.90 -10.68 -6.71
N GLU A 41 0.70 -11.21 -6.65
CA GLU A 41 -0.31 -11.17 -7.71
C GLU A 41 -1.40 -10.18 -7.32
N VAL A 42 -1.76 -9.22 -8.19
CA VAL A 42 -2.91 -8.33 -7.96
C VAL A 42 -4.20 -9.11 -8.18
N VAL A 43 -5.08 -9.11 -7.17
CA VAL A 43 -6.32 -9.93 -7.17
C VAL A 43 -7.60 -9.09 -7.04
N GLY A 44 -7.51 -7.78 -7.25
CA GLY A 44 -8.66 -6.89 -7.18
C GLY A 44 -8.37 -5.49 -7.71
N THR A 45 -9.39 -4.65 -7.67
CA THR A 45 -9.30 -3.25 -8.10
C THR A 45 -8.45 -2.43 -7.12
N PRO A 46 -7.58 -1.52 -7.61
CA PRO A 46 -6.88 -0.57 -6.77
C PRO A 46 -7.86 0.25 -5.92
N LEU A 47 -7.47 0.47 -4.66
CA LEU A 47 -8.13 1.33 -3.70
C LEU A 47 -7.18 2.47 -3.35
N ASN A 48 -7.71 3.51 -2.69
CA ASN A 48 -6.86 4.54 -2.09
C ASN A 48 -7.34 4.92 -0.69
N GLY A 49 -6.39 5.26 0.18
CA GLY A 49 -6.65 6.07 1.36
C GLY A 49 -6.54 7.55 1.04
N ALA A 50 -6.55 8.41 2.06
CA ALA A 50 -6.37 9.85 1.89
C ALA A 50 -5.02 10.20 1.24
N ALA A 51 -3.95 9.43 1.50
CA ALA A 51 -2.59 9.72 1.03
C ALA A 51 -1.85 8.47 0.51
N SER A 52 -2.55 7.42 0.08
CA SER A 52 -1.90 6.16 -0.33
C SER A 52 -2.67 5.39 -1.38
N LEU A 53 -1.93 4.70 -2.24
CA LEU A 53 -2.45 3.64 -3.10
C LEU A 53 -2.47 2.32 -2.31
N VAL A 54 -3.57 1.56 -2.40
CA VAL A 54 -3.72 0.26 -1.75
C VAL A 54 -4.18 -0.78 -2.77
N LEU A 55 -3.40 -1.85 -2.94
CA LEU A 55 -3.67 -2.92 -3.90
C LEU A 55 -4.01 -4.23 -3.18
N PRO A 56 -5.19 -4.82 -3.43
CA PRO A 56 -5.48 -6.19 -3.03
C PRO A 56 -4.53 -7.15 -3.77
N VAL A 57 -3.75 -7.91 -3.01
CA VAL A 57 -2.73 -8.81 -3.55
C VAL A 57 -2.80 -10.19 -2.91
N ARG A 58 -2.27 -11.18 -3.62
CA ARG A 58 -2.03 -12.54 -3.12
C ARG A 58 -0.55 -12.84 -3.21
N ARG A 59 0.03 -13.38 -2.13
CA ARG A 59 1.43 -13.82 -2.09
C ARG A 59 1.60 -15.16 -2.78
N ALA A 60 2.83 -15.52 -3.13
CA ALA A 60 3.18 -16.83 -3.69
C ALA A 60 2.73 -18.02 -2.81
N ASP A 61 2.67 -17.84 -1.48
CA ASP A 61 2.16 -18.85 -0.53
C ASP A 61 0.62 -18.93 -0.45
N GLY A 62 -0.09 -18.13 -1.25
CA GLY A 62 -1.55 -18.05 -1.28
C GLY A 62 -2.16 -17.06 -0.27
N THR A 63 -1.36 -16.44 0.60
CA THR A 63 -1.85 -15.49 1.61
C THR A 63 -2.44 -14.24 0.96
N ALA A 64 -3.67 -13.89 1.33
CA ALA A 64 -4.32 -12.65 0.92
C ALA A 64 -3.82 -11.46 1.76
N ALA A 65 -3.39 -10.40 1.08
CA ALA A 65 -2.77 -9.23 1.68
C ALA A 65 -3.16 -7.94 0.94
N MET A 66 -2.73 -6.80 1.49
CA MET A 66 -2.84 -5.48 0.87
C MET A 66 -1.43 -4.90 0.71
N LEU A 67 -1.07 -4.50 -0.50
CA LEU A 67 0.14 -3.71 -0.76
C LEU A 67 -0.23 -2.23 -0.64
N LYS A 68 0.39 -1.52 0.31
CA LYS A 68 0.22 -0.06 0.48
C LYS A 68 1.47 0.64 -0.05
N LEU A 69 1.27 1.61 -0.95
CA LEU A 69 2.29 2.54 -1.43
C LEU A 69 1.91 3.95 -0.98
N GLN A 70 2.84 4.66 -0.37
CA GLN A 70 2.63 5.98 0.22
C GLN A 70 3.92 6.79 0.15
N GLN A 71 3.81 8.11 0.05
CA GLN A 71 4.96 8.99 0.10
C GLN A 71 5.54 9.02 1.52
N LEU A 72 6.87 8.99 1.63
CA LEU A 72 7.57 9.23 2.90
C LEU A 72 7.61 10.73 3.18
N ASN A 73 7.03 11.15 4.30
CA ASN A 73 7.08 12.52 4.82
C ASN A 73 6.97 12.47 6.36
N ASP A 74 7.02 13.65 7.00
CA ASP A 74 6.98 13.78 8.45
C ASP A 74 5.75 13.13 9.10
N GLU A 75 4.61 13.08 8.39
CA GLU A 75 3.37 12.47 8.89
C GLU A 75 3.37 10.94 8.75
N THR A 76 4.09 10.39 7.78
CA THR A 76 4.02 8.97 7.41
C THR A 76 5.19 8.13 7.91
N GLU A 77 6.31 8.76 8.30
CA GLU A 77 7.53 8.07 8.77
C GLU A 77 7.25 7.10 9.94
N GLY A 78 6.38 7.50 10.87
CA GLY A 78 6.07 6.69 12.06
C GLY A 78 5.13 5.51 11.82
N GLU A 79 4.42 5.45 10.69
CA GLU A 79 3.31 4.52 10.51
C GLU A 79 3.78 3.05 10.51
N ALA A 80 4.82 2.73 9.74
CA ALA A 80 5.34 1.37 9.63
C ALA A 80 5.89 0.87 10.98
N LEU A 81 6.59 1.76 11.71
CA LEU A 81 7.07 1.45 13.05
C LEU A 81 5.91 1.16 14.01
N GLY A 82 4.90 2.03 14.07
CA GLY A 82 3.74 1.85 14.94
C GLY A 82 3.00 0.53 14.69
N LEU A 83 2.77 0.18 13.42
CA LEU A 83 2.10 -1.08 13.07
C LEU A 83 2.95 -2.31 13.40
N ARG A 84 4.27 -2.24 13.25
CA ARG A 84 5.18 -3.31 13.71
C ARG A 84 5.16 -3.45 15.22
N THR A 85 5.09 -2.34 15.96
CA THR A 85 5.00 -2.36 17.42
C THR A 85 3.72 -3.03 17.90
N TRP A 86 2.57 -2.76 17.25
CA TRP A 86 1.31 -3.44 17.58
C TRP A 86 1.26 -4.90 17.10
N ASN A 87 1.94 -5.26 16.01
CA ASN A 87 2.12 -6.65 15.55
C ASN A 87 0.83 -7.49 15.41
N GLY A 88 -0.29 -6.85 15.05
CA GLY A 88 -1.59 -7.51 14.94
C GLY A 88 -2.48 -7.42 16.19
N ASP A 89 -2.00 -6.79 17.27
CA ASP A 89 -2.81 -6.53 18.46
C ASP A 89 -3.72 -5.33 18.23
N GLY A 90 -4.99 -5.61 17.91
CA GLY A 90 -5.99 -4.59 17.56
C GLY A 90 -5.73 -3.88 16.22
N ALA A 91 -4.70 -4.26 15.47
CA ALA A 91 -4.27 -3.61 14.23
C ALA A 91 -3.95 -4.62 13.12
N VAL A 92 -3.77 -4.13 11.89
CA VAL A 92 -3.29 -4.98 10.79
C VAL A 92 -1.83 -5.38 11.01
N ARG A 93 -1.48 -6.63 10.69
CA ARG A 93 -0.08 -7.09 10.77
C ARG A 93 0.69 -6.69 9.52
N VAL A 94 1.88 -6.13 9.70
CA VAL A 94 2.87 -5.91 8.62
C VAL A 94 3.53 -7.25 8.30
N LEU A 95 3.49 -7.66 7.04
CA LEU A 95 4.06 -8.90 6.53
C LEU A 95 5.44 -8.70 5.87
N ALA A 96 5.67 -7.51 5.33
CA ALA A 96 6.93 -7.01 4.83
C ALA A 96 6.86 -5.48 4.73
N ASP A 97 7.98 -4.80 4.89
CA ASP A 97 8.10 -3.37 4.62
C ASP A 97 9.46 -3.05 4.00
N ASP A 98 9.50 -1.96 3.26
CA ASP A 98 10.74 -1.25 2.97
C ASP A 98 10.89 -0.15 4.04
N PRO A 99 12.00 -0.04 4.75
CA PRO A 99 12.20 1.05 5.70
C PRO A 99 12.77 2.32 5.04
N THR A 100 13.27 2.21 3.79
CA THR A 100 13.83 3.35 3.06
C THR A 100 12.78 4.18 2.33
N ARG A 101 11.55 3.65 2.25
CA ARG A 101 10.39 4.20 1.56
C ARG A 101 9.13 3.60 2.22
N THR A 102 7.98 4.27 2.33
CA THR A 102 6.88 3.78 3.22
C THR A 102 6.04 2.60 2.70
N GLU A 103 6.55 1.81 1.74
CA GLU A 103 5.83 0.69 1.16
C GLU A 103 5.78 -0.51 2.10
N SER A 104 4.59 -1.11 2.22
CA SER A 104 4.38 -2.26 3.11
C SER A 104 3.31 -3.22 2.58
N ILE A 105 3.49 -4.51 2.87
CA ILE A 105 2.46 -5.54 2.75
C ILE A 105 1.79 -5.71 4.10
N ARG A 106 0.46 -5.71 4.12
CA ARG A 106 -0.35 -5.87 5.33
C ARG A 106 -1.29 -7.05 5.19
N SER A 107 -1.51 -7.79 6.28
CA SER A 107 -2.52 -8.84 6.30
C SER A 107 -3.88 -8.27 5.92
N SER A 108 -4.64 -8.96 5.06
CA SER A 108 -6.02 -8.55 4.78
C SER A 108 -6.88 -8.76 6.03
N SER A 109 -7.29 -7.67 6.69
CA SER A 109 -8.26 -7.75 7.77
C SER A 109 -9.64 -7.99 7.17
N ARG A 110 -10.05 -9.27 7.09
CA ARG A 110 -11.49 -9.58 7.09
C ARG A 110 -11.91 -9.71 8.54
N SER A 111 -12.13 -8.58 9.22
CA SER A 111 -13.00 -8.60 10.38
C SER A 111 -14.40 -8.95 9.86
N ARG A 112 -14.78 -10.23 9.92
CA ARG A 112 -16.20 -10.56 10.01
C ARG A 112 -16.62 -10.09 11.39
N LEU A 113 -17.36 -8.99 11.45
CA LEU A 113 -18.21 -8.74 12.60
C LEU A 113 -19.09 -9.99 12.78
N PRO A 114 -19.15 -10.62 13.97
CA PRO A 114 -20.16 -11.63 14.21
C PRO A 114 -21.54 -10.98 14.09
N ALA A 115 -22.46 -11.70 13.43
CA ALA A 115 -23.87 -11.35 13.29
C ALA A 115 -24.59 -11.29 14.64
#